data_AF-A0A9E4VAB0-F1
#
_entry.id   AF-A0A9E4VAB0-F1
#
_cell.length_a   1.000
_cell.length_b   1.000
_cell.length_c   1.000
_cell.angle_alpha   90.00
_cell.angle_beta   90.00
_cell.angle_gamma   90.00
#
_symmetry.space_group_name_H-M   'P 1'
#
loop_
_entity.id
_entity.type
_entity.pdbx_description
1 polymer ?
#
loop_
_entity_poly.entity_id
_entity_poly.type
_entity_poly.pdbx_seq_one_letter_code
_entity_poly.pdbx_strand_id
1 'polypeptide(L)'
;MHRAKLRPLLTGAVLIALAAIAFACGSNEPPPSGTTLEETLGVDGEGNLVAAEGEPYTVRTELIQAQSDRKNRRLSLVVFHQLSDLAIIDEESPLRSEWLEACDSTIYDGAFRPQESLSLHVAEALIAQANVVDRSPVTRAPVDFAIHTGSAVDNAQFNELRWFLDLMDGVPVDPESGAIGYQGVQTESPAEAYSDLLSLAQEPFIPVGLNYPWYAVAGNHDALSQGNFPITTSANQVATGAQKILALGPAAVAQACASGSIFGPGPSAGLLDDPETIIRGVGADQNRRLLSRSEWIREHLDTETEPGPPGHGFTMEMAEEGRAYYTFEEGGIVFIVLDSANPTGFPSGSLDRAQYEWLEEQLTANSSVHFDSDGQSVSTKNADRLMVIVS
;
A
#
# COMPACT_ATOMS: atom_id res chain seq x y z
N MET A 1 -44.08 74.41 1.70
CA MET A 1 -45.16 73.82 2.54
C MET A 1 -44.94 72.32 2.63
N HIS A 2 -45.35 71.68 3.73
CA HIS A 2 -45.21 70.23 4.04
C HIS A 2 -43.76 69.68 3.99
N ARG A 3 -43.15 69.06 5.02
CA ARG A 3 -43.61 68.18 6.12
C ARG A 3 -44.37 66.93 5.66
N ALA A 4 -43.61 65.85 5.51
CA ALA A 4 -44.04 64.50 5.89
C ALA A 4 -42.95 63.89 6.78
N LYS A 5 -43.31 63.37 7.96
CA LYS A 5 -42.46 62.50 8.80
C LYS A 5 -43.07 61.10 8.74
N LEU A 6 -42.28 60.03 8.68
CA LEU A 6 -42.74 58.69 9.10
C LEU A 6 -41.56 57.75 9.48
N ARG A 7 -41.58 57.32 10.74
CA ARG A 7 -40.83 56.28 11.47
C ARG A 7 -41.51 56.16 12.86
N PRO A 8 -41.27 55.11 13.68
CA PRO A 8 -40.50 53.88 13.44
C PRO A 8 -41.44 52.77 12.88
N LEU A 9 -41.58 51.48 13.26
CA LEU A 9 -41.09 50.60 14.35
C LEU A 9 -41.08 49.13 13.87
N LEU A 10 -40.06 48.36 14.29
CA LEU A 10 -40.01 46.88 14.39
C LEU A 10 -40.09 46.09 13.05
N THR A 11 -39.53 44.87 12.88
CA THR A 11 -38.83 43.99 13.84
C THR A 11 -37.68 43.21 13.17
N GLY A 12 -36.59 43.00 13.91
CA GLY A 12 -35.73 41.80 13.89
C GLY A 12 -35.20 41.20 12.58
N ALA A 13 -33.95 41.53 12.24
CA ALA A 13 -32.90 40.55 11.88
C ALA A 13 -31.52 41.24 11.83
N VAL A 14 -30.61 40.92 12.75
CA VAL A 14 -29.19 41.26 12.66
C VAL A 14 -28.38 40.02 12.99
N LEU A 15 -27.57 39.58 12.03
CA LEU A 15 -26.35 38.77 12.16
C LEU A 15 -25.71 38.77 10.76
N ILE A 16 -24.89 39.78 10.48
CA ILE A 16 -23.42 39.63 10.48
C ILE A 16 -22.98 38.59 9.45
N ALA A 17 -22.67 39.08 8.25
CA ALA A 17 -21.84 38.34 7.31
C ALA A 17 -20.40 38.30 7.86
N LEU A 18 -20.08 37.25 8.61
CA LEU A 18 -18.72 36.93 9.00
C LEU A 18 -17.97 36.52 7.73
N ALA A 19 -17.05 37.35 7.27
CA ALA A 19 -16.13 36.98 6.21
C ALA A 19 -15.31 35.76 6.68
N ALA A 20 -15.33 34.69 5.90
CA ALA A 20 -14.51 33.51 6.13
C ALA A 20 -13.05 33.83 5.80
N ILE A 21 -12.36 34.51 6.72
CA ILE A 21 -10.92 34.75 6.61
C ILE A 21 -10.22 33.42 6.88
N ALA A 22 -9.87 32.71 5.80
CA ALA A 22 -8.98 31.56 5.85
C ALA A 22 -7.61 32.01 6.36
N PHE A 23 -7.37 31.86 7.67
CA PHE A 23 -6.10 32.23 8.31
C PHE A 23 -5.02 31.18 8.02
N ALA A 24 -4.58 31.18 6.76
CA ALA A 24 -3.37 30.53 6.27
C ALA A 24 -2.12 31.24 6.84
N CYS A 25 -1.88 31.06 8.14
CA CYS A 25 -0.64 31.41 8.80
C CYS A 25 -0.06 30.15 9.45
N GLY A 26 1.06 29.68 8.93
CA GLY A 26 1.82 28.53 9.42
C GLY A 26 2.95 28.28 8.44
N SER A 27 4.15 28.75 8.79
CA SER A 27 5.21 29.11 7.83
C SER A 27 4.81 30.31 6.94
N ASN A 28 5.75 31.23 6.69
CA ASN A 28 5.63 32.24 5.62
C ASN A 28 6.40 31.79 4.36
N GLU A 29 6.72 30.51 4.29
CA GLU A 29 7.35 29.83 3.16
C GLU A 29 6.25 29.09 2.38
N PRO A 30 6.35 28.96 1.05
CA PRO A 30 5.42 28.14 0.27
C PRO A 30 5.48 26.66 0.72
N PRO A 31 4.46 25.84 0.41
CA PRO A 31 4.60 24.39 0.51
C PRO A 31 5.82 23.91 -0.29
N PRO A 32 6.48 22.79 0.12
CA PRO A 32 7.53 22.21 -0.70
C PRO A 32 6.94 21.76 -2.04
N SER A 33 7.59 22.18 -3.11
CA SER A 33 7.13 21.99 -4.48
C SER A 33 6.98 20.52 -4.82
N GLY A 34 5.88 20.14 -5.49
CA GLY A 34 5.59 18.74 -5.83
C GLY A 34 5.11 17.90 -4.64
N THR A 35 4.34 18.51 -3.74
CA THR A 35 3.58 17.77 -2.71
C THR A 35 2.11 18.13 -2.80
N THR A 36 1.21 17.24 -2.35
CA THR A 36 -0.24 17.49 -2.37
C THR A 36 -0.67 18.71 -1.53
N LEU A 37 0.22 19.29 -0.72
CA LEU A 37 0.03 20.58 -0.04
C LEU A 37 0.02 21.79 -0.97
N GLU A 38 0.56 21.66 -2.18
CA GLU A 38 0.63 22.69 -3.22
C GLU A 38 -0.53 22.54 -4.21
N GLU A 39 -0.65 21.36 -4.82
CA GLU A 39 -1.63 21.01 -5.85
C GLU A 39 -1.95 19.52 -5.75
N THR A 40 -3.20 19.12 -5.99
CA THR A 40 -3.62 17.71 -6.03
C THR A 40 -4.39 17.41 -7.33
N LEU A 41 -4.75 16.15 -7.57
CA LEU A 41 -5.55 15.75 -8.72
C LEU A 41 -7.05 15.76 -8.39
N GLY A 42 -7.80 16.57 -9.13
CA GLY A 42 -9.25 16.53 -9.19
C GLY A 42 -9.76 15.85 -10.46
N VAL A 43 -11.09 15.70 -10.55
CA VAL A 43 -11.79 15.23 -11.75
C VAL A 43 -12.75 16.33 -12.22
N ASP A 44 -12.77 16.63 -13.52
CA ASP A 44 -13.65 17.64 -14.11
C ASP A 44 -15.08 17.12 -14.39
N GLY A 45 -15.91 17.94 -15.04
CA GLY A 45 -17.30 17.59 -15.35
C GLY A 45 -17.45 16.54 -16.47
N GLU A 46 -16.36 16.26 -17.17
CA GLU A 46 -16.25 15.38 -18.33
C GLU A 46 -15.54 14.05 -17.97
N GLY A 47 -14.91 13.96 -16.80
CA GLY A 47 -14.24 12.78 -16.26
C GLY A 47 -12.71 12.80 -16.37
N ASN A 48 -12.10 13.90 -16.80
CA ASN A 48 -10.65 14.01 -16.96
C ASN A 48 -9.96 14.36 -15.63
N LEU A 49 -8.73 13.87 -15.45
CA LEU A 49 -7.85 14.31 -14.36
C LEU A 49 -7.37 15.75 -14.63
N VAL A 50 -7.50 16.61 -13.62
CA VAL A 50 -7.14 18.03 -13.67
C VAL A 50 -6.45 18.48 -12.38
N ALA A 51 -5.66 19.55 -12.46
CA ALA A 51 -5.10 20.21 -11.27
C ALA A 51 -6.20 20.77 -10.36
N ALA A 52 -6.06 20.58 -9.04
CA ALA A 52 -6.99 21.02 -8.01
C ALA A 52 -6.26 21.61 -6.78
N GLU A 53 -6.98 22.37 -5.94
CA GLU A 53 -6.41 23.01 -4.74
C GLU A 53 -5.77 21.98 -3.79
N GLY A 54 -4.52 22.24 -3.39
CA GLY A 54 -3.77 21.34 -2.50
C GLY A 54 -4.44 21.08 -1.14
N GLU A 55 -4.21 19.89 -0.60
CA GLU A 55 -4.86 19.30 0.57
C GLU A 55 -4.29 19.83 1.89
N PRO A 56 -5.02 20.65 2.66
CA PRO A 56 -4.48 21.29 3.86
C PRO A 56 -4.47 20.35 5.07
N TYR A 57 -3.40 20.42 5.87
CA TYR A 57 -3.24 19.65 7.11
C TYR A 57 -4.44 19.74 8.07
N THR A 58 -5.21 18.66 8.16
CA THR A 58 -6.28 18.46 9.14
C THR A 58 -5.71 18.19 10.54
N VAL A 59 -6.40 18.69 11.57
CA VAL A 59 -6.01 18.47 12.98
C VAL A 59 -6.84 17.34 13.57
N ARG A 60 -6.20 16.21 13.86
CA ARG A 60 -6.79 15.13 14.66
C ARG A 60 -6.67 15.49 16.15
N THR A 61 -7.73 15.26 16.92
CA THR A 61 -7.82 15.55 18.38
C THR A 61 -8.51 14.44 19.18
N GLU A 62 -8.70 13.27 18.57
CA GLU A 62 -9.43 12.13 19.12
C GLU A 62 -8.73 11.54 20.36
N LEU A 63 -7.38 11.50 20.35
CA LEU A 63 -6.57 11.03 21.48
C LEU A 63 -6.21 12.16 22.47
N ILE A 64 -5.98 13.38 21.99
CA ILE A 64 -5.58 14.52 22.81
C ILE A 64 -6.05 15.85 22.20
N GLN A 65 -6.50 16.76 23.06
CA GLN A 65 -6.96 18.09 22.64
C GLN A 65 -5.81 19.00 22.21
N ALA A 66 -5.96 19.66 21.07
CA ALA A 66 -4.95 20.55 20.50
C ALA A 66 -4.75 21.80 21.37
N GLN A 67 -3.52 22.00 21.87
CA GLN A 67 -3.18 23.18 22.67
C GLN A 67 -3.16 24.47 21.81
N SER A 68 -3.39 25.61 22.47
CA SER A 68 -3.21 26.93 21.86
C SER A 68 -1.76 27.16 21.42
N ASP A 69 -1.58 28.03 20.42
CA ASP A 69 -0.29 28.40 19.83
C ASP A 69 0.52 27.24 19.21
N ARG A 70 -0.04 26.02 19.09
CA ARG A 70 0.67 24.80 18.63
C ARG A 70 1.54 24.98 17.37
N LYS A 71 1.18 25.88 16.45
CA LYS A 71 1.93 26.14 15.21
C LYS A 71 3.34 26.68 15.47
N ASN A 72 3.54 27.44 16.54
CA ASN A 72 4.80 28.11 16.89
C ASN A 72 5.65 27.31 17.91
N ARG A 73 5.10 26.22 18.46
CA ARG A 73 5.71 25.40 19.53
C ARG A 73 5.70 23.89 19.26
N ARG A 74 5.31 23.49 18.05
CA ARG A 74 5.40 22.11 17.57
C ARG A 74 6.86 21.76 17.27
N LEU A 75 7.25 20.55 17.65
CA LEU A 75 8.51 19.92 17.29
C LEU A 75 8.17 18.59 16.60
N SER A 76 9.00 18.14 15.68
CA SER A 76 8.97 16.73 15.27
C SER A 76 9.56 15.91 16.42
N LEU A 77 8.94 14.77 16.72
CA LEU A 77 9.59 13.70 17.49
C LEU A 77 10.31 12.74 16.54
N VAL A 78 9.68 12.51 15.39
CA VAL A 78 10.20 11.76 14.24
C VAL A 78 9.48 12.27 12.98
N VAL A 79 10.06 12.01 11.81
CA VAL A 79 9.50 12.28 10.48
C VAL A 79 9.83 11.09 9.59
N PHE A 80 8.84 10.45 8.98
CA PHE A 80 9.06 9.32 8.09
C PHE A 80 8.16 9.39 6.85
N HIS A 81 8.58 8.73 5.77
CA HIS A 81 7.68 8.41 4.66
C HIS A 81 6.87 7.16 4.99
N GLN A 82 5.57 7.18 4.71
CA GLN A 82 4.77 5.97 4.60
C GLN A 82 4.59 5.67 3.12
N LEU A 83 5.00 4.48 2.70
CA LEU A 83 4.69 3.85 1.42
C LEU A 83 3.71 2.70 1.71
N SER A 84 2.82 2.37 0.80
CA SER A 84 1.82 1.31 0.98
C SER A 84 1.21 0.94 -0.36
N ASP A 85 0.73 -0.30 -0.50
CA ASP A 85 -0.16 -0.71 -1.59
C ASP A 85 0.39 -0.38 -2.98
N LEU A 86 1.71 -0.49 -3.15
CA LEU A 86 2.38 -0.30 -4.44
C LEU A 86 1.89 -1.33 -5.47
N ALA A 87 1.57 -2.54 -4.98
CA ALA A 87 1.08 -3.67 -5.76
C ALA A 87 1.88 -3.82 -7.07
N ILE A 88 3.17 -4.13 -6.96
CA ILE A 88 4.00 -4.52 -8.11
C ILE A 88 3.41 -5.78 -8.72
N ILE A 89 3.06 -5.71 -10.00
CA ILE A 89 2.31 -6.76 -10.72
C ILE A 89 3.20 -7.36 -11.81
N ASP A 90 3.22 -8.68 -11.89
CA ASP A 90 3.56 -9.39 -13.11
C ASP A 90 2.30 -9.52 -13.98
N GLU A 91 2.05 -8.55 -14.87
CA GLU A 91 0.83 -8.53 -15.70
C GLU A 91 0.80 -9.67 -16.73
N GLU A 92 1.92 -10.35 -16.91
CA GLU A 92 2.04 -11.56 -17.74
C GLU A 92 1.77 -12.85 -16.97
N SER A 93 1.78 -12.79 -15.63
CA SER A 93 1.59 -13.97 -14.79
C SER A 93 0.29 -14.72 -15.14
N PRO A 94 0.36 -16.05 -15.33
CA PRO A 94 -0.82 -16.90 -15.49
C PRO A 94 -1.80 -16.88 -14.32
N LEU A 95 -1.40 -16.37 -13.14
CA LEU A 95 -2.21 -16.33 -11.93
C LEU A 95 -3.10 -15.08 -11.81
N ARG A 96 -2.81 -14.04 -12.62
CA ARG A 96 -3.70 -12.88 -12.80
C ARG A 96 -5.10 -13.34 -13.19
N SER A 97 -6.11 -12.60 -12.74
CA SER A 97 -7.52 -12.93 -12.99
C SER A 97 -8.29 -11.77 -13.62
N GLU A 98 -7.76 -11.20 -14.70
CA GLU A 98 -8.36 -10.08 -15.45
C GLU A 98 -9.78 -10.41 -15.94
N TRP A 99 -10.07 -11.70 -16.14
CA TRP A 99 -11.39 -12.22 -16.49
C TRP A 99 -12.45 -12.03 -15.37
N LEU A 100 -12.07 -11.65 -14.14
CA LEU A 100 -13.00 -11.25 -13.07
C LEU A 100 -13.71 -9.92 -13.35
N GLU A 101 -13.21 -9.08 -14.25
CA GLU A 101 -13.92 -7.88 -14.74
C GLU A 101 -15.27 -8.21 -15.40
N ALA A 102 -15.51 -9.49 -15.75
CA ALA A 102 -16.82 -9.96 -16.22
C ALA A 102 -17.85 -10.20 -15.09
N CYS A 103 -17.46 -10.10 -13.82
CA CYS A 103 -18.34 -10.32 -12.66
C CYS A 103 -19.00 -9.01 -12.18
N ASP A 104 -20.30 -8.87 -12.39
CA ASP A 104 -21.14 -7.87 -11.68
C ASP A 104 -21.25 -8.26 -10.19
N SER A 105 -20.24 -7.89 -9.40
CA SER A 105 -20.07 -8.28 -8.00
C SER A 105 -19.51 -7.14 -7.15
N THR A 106 -19.84 -7.12 -5.86
CA THR A 106 -19.23 -6.20 -4.88
C THR A 106 -18.05 -6.83 -4.13
N ILE A 107 -17.41 -7.84 -4.72
CA ILE A 107 -16.29 -8.59 -4.12
C ILE A 107 -14.98 -8.33 -4.89
N TYR A 108 -15.09 -8.02 -6.19
CA TYR A 108 -13.97 -7.67 -7.08
C TYR A 108 -14.30 -6.36 -7.78
N ASP A 109 -13.38 -5.40 -7.69
CA ASP A 109 -13.42 -4.09 -8.34
C ASP A 109 -11.97 -3.73 -8.69
N GLY A 110 -11.68 -3.46 -9.97
CA GLY A 110 -10.32 -3.19 -10.46
C GLY A 110 -9.37 -4.39 -10.41
N ALA A 111 -9.82 -5.56 -10.89
CA ALA A 111 -9.03 -6.77 -11.10
C ALA A 111 -8.09 -6.67 -12.33
N PHE A 112 -8.35 -5.74 -13.25
CA PHE A 112 -7.42 -5.32 -14.29
C PHE A 112 -7.46 -3.79 -14.48
N ARG A 113 -6.30 -3.18 -14.76
CA ARG A 113 -6.17 -1.76 -15.10
C ARG A 113 -5.27 -1.61 -16.33
N PRO A 114 -5.61 -0.75 -17.31
CA PRO A 114 -4.81 -0.61 -18.53
C PRO A 114 -3.34 -0.19 -18.32
N GLN A 115 -2.97 0.32 -17.14
CA GLN A 115 -1.65 0.85 -16.81
C GLN A 115 -0.77 -0.10 -15.96
N GLU A 116 -1.16 -1.36 -15.73
CA GLU A 116 -0.45 -2.28 -14.80
C GLU A 116 1.00 -2.59 -15.22
N SER A 117 1.26 -2.61 -16.53
CA SER A 117 2.61 -2.69 -17.12
C SER A 117 3.53 -1.51 -16.75
N LEU A 118 2.99 -0.44 -16.16
CA LEU A 118 3.77 0.68 -15.61
C LEU A 118 3.93 0.61 -14.07
N SER A 119 3.52 -0.47 -13.40
CA SER A 119 3.59 -0.59 -11.92
C SER A 119 5.00 -0.28 -11.38
N LEU A 120 6.04 -0.88 -11.96
CA LEU A 120 7.45 -0.64 -11.64
C LEU A 120 7.87 0.82 -11.85
N HIS A 121 7.44 1.44 -12.94
CA HIS A 121 7.75 2.82 -13.30
C HIS A 121 7.05 3.84 -12.40
N VAL A 122 5.83 3.53 -11.94
CA VAL A 122 5.08 4.34 -10.97
C VAL A 122 5.71 4.23 -9.58
N ALA A 123 6.17 3.05 -9.19
CA ALA A 123 6.89 2.85 -7.93
C ALA A 123 8.26 3.56 -7.94
N GLU A 124 9.04 3.47 -9.02
CA GLU A 124 10.28 4.27 -9.17
C GLU A 124 10.00 5.77 -9.00
N ALA A 125 8.98 6.30 -9.70
CA ALA A 125 8.61 7.71 -9.61
C ALA A 125 8.21 8.12 -8.18
N LEU A 126 7.57 7.23 -7.42
CA LEU A 126 7.20 7.46 -6.02
C LEU A 126 8.43 7.47 -5.10
N ILE A 127 9.36 6.52 -5.26
CA ILE A 127 10.62 6.43 -4.51
C ILE A 127 11.50 7.66 -4.80
N ALA A 128 11.62 8.03 -6.08
CA ALA A 128 12.32 9.24 -6.51
C ALA A 128 11.68 10.52 -5.92
N GLN A 129 10.35 10.58 -5.79
CA GLN A 129 9.68 11.73 -5.16
C GLN A 129 9.84 11.75 -3.63
N ALA A 130 9.86 10.59 -2.95
CA ALA A 130 10.21 10.53 -1.53
C ALA A 130 11.63 11.07 -1.29
N ASN A 131 12.58 10.68 -2.14
CA ASN A 131 13.95 11.20 -2.14
C ASN A 131 14.06 12.73 -2.34
N VAL A 132 13.08 13.37 -2.98
CA VAL A 132 13.03 14.84 -3.15
C VAL A 132 12.45 15.53 -1.91
N VAL A 133 11.53 14.89 -1.18
CA VAL A 133 10.83 15.47 -0.02
C VAL A 133 11.63 15.25 1.29
N ASP A 134 12.89 15.73 1.30
CA ASP A 134 13.92 15.46 2.33
C ASP A 134 13.59 15.85 3.78
N ARG A 135 12.52 16.64 3.96
CA ARG A 135 12.20 17.34 5.21
C ARG A 135 10.72 17.56 5.37
N SER A 136 10.30 17.51 6.64
CA SER A 136 8.98 17.96 7.06
C SER A 136 8.65 19.38 6.52
N PRO A 137 7.52 19.58 5.83
CA PRO A 137 6.99 20.92 5.51
C PRO A 137 6.56 21.71 6.76
N VAL A 138 6.46 21.02 7.90
CA VAL A 138 5.83 21.50 9.13
C VAL A 138 6.86 22.02 10.15
N THR A 139 8.08 21.46 10.14
CA THR A 139 9.18 21.85 11.05
C THR A 139 10.55 22.01 10.37
N ARG A 140 10.70 21.63 9.10
CA ARG A 140 11.98 21.50 8.36
C ARG A 140 13.00 20.53 9.00
N ALA A 141 12.58 19.72 9.98
CA ALA A 141 13.31 18.54 10.42
C ALA A 141 13.50 17.58 9.22
N PRO A 142 14.65 16.89 9.10
CA PRO A 142 14.86 15.89 8.06
C PRO A 142 13.85 14.74 8.17
N VAL A 143 13.75 13.93 7.13
CA VAL A 143 13.21 12.58 7.22
C VAL A 143 14.23 11.68 7.94
N ASP A 144 13.75 10.90 8.89
CA ASP A 144 14.56 9.99 9.72
C ASP A 144 14.60 8.57 9.13
N PHE A 145 13.46 8.07 8.62
CA PHE A 145 13.31 6.73 8.03
C PHE A 145 12.10 6.64 7.06
N ALA A 146 11.83 5.48 6.47
CA ALA A 146 10.60 5.16 5.74
C ALA A 146 9.97 3.82 6.17
N ILE A 147 8.67 3.64 5.99
CA ILE A 147 7.98 2.37 6.28
C ILE A 147 7.05 1.99 5.13
N HIS A 148 7.17 0.75 4.68
CA HIS A 148 6.28 0.17 3.67
C HIS A 148 5.19 -0.65 4.38
N THR A 149 3.95 -0.15 4.41
CA THR A 149 2.84 -0.71 5.20
C THR A 149 2.08 -1.85 4.52
N GLY A 150 2.78 -2.66 3.73
CA GLY A 150 2.27 -3.88 3.11
C GLY A 150 1.67 -3.72 1.71
N SER A 151 1.39 -4.86 1.09
CA SER A 151 0.94 -5.01 -0.29
C SER A 151 1.95 -4.43 -1.28
N ALA A 152 3.19 -4.87 -1.17
CA ALA A 152 4.28 -4.46 -2.06
C ALA A 152 4.13 -5.09 -3.45
N VAL A 153 3.59 -6.30 -3.50
CA VAL A 153 3.36 -7.12 -4.70
C VAL A 153 1.86 -7.38 -4.91
N ASP A 154 1.46 -8.11 -5.96
CA ASP A 154 0.06 -8.52 -6.17
C ASP A 154 -0.22 -9.98 -5.75
N ASN A 155 0.70 -10.91 -6.03
CA ASN A 155 0.44 -12.36 -5.98
C ASN A 155 1.25 -13.14 -4.95
N ALA A 156 2.01 -12.46 -4.07
CA ALA A 156 3.07 -13.06 -3.27
C ALA A 156 4.12 -13.80 -4.13
N GLN A 157 4.33 -13.35 -5.38
CA GLN A 157 5.32 -13.94 -6.29
C GLN A 157 6.75 -13.48 -5.97
N PHE A 158 7.72 -14.35 -6.22
CA PHE A 158 9.13 -14.05 -6.05
C PHE A 158 9.65 -12.98 -7.03
N ASN A 159 9.27 -13.01 -8.32
CA ASN A 159 9.68 -11.96 -9.25
C ASN A 159 9.11 -10.59 -8.87
N GLU A 160 7.81 -10.51 -8.56
CA GLU A 160 7.18 -9.27 -8.07
C GLU A 160 7.91 -8.72 -6.82
N LEU A 161 8.27 -9.60 -5.87
CA LEU A 161 8.98 -9.18 -4.65
C LEU A 161 10.42 -8.75 -4.91
N ARG A 162 11.14 -9.47 -5.79
CA ARG A 162 12.49 -9.05 -6.17
C ARG A 162 12.46 -7.70 -6.84
N TRP A 163 11.57 -7.46 -7.80
CA TRP A 163 11.43 -6.16 -8.43
C TRP A 163 11.14 -5.04 -7.42
N PHE A 164 10.28 -5.26 -6.42
CA PHE A 164 10.05 -4.29 -5.34
C PHE A 164 11.32 -4.01 -4.52
N LEU A 165 12.04 -5.04 -4.08
CA LEU A 165 13.28 -4.88 -3.31
C LEU A 165 14.37 -4.20 -4.16
N ASP A 166 14.52 -4.60 -5.42
CA ASP A 166 15.51 -4.09 -6.35
C ASP A 166 15.24 -2.60 -6.70
N LEU A 167 13.97 -2.20 -6.81
CA LEU A 167 13.52 -0.80 -6.88
C LEU A 167 13.90 0.01 -5.64
N MET A 168 13.65 -0.54 -4.44
CA MET A 168 13.94 0.13 -3.17
C MET A 168 15.44 0.27 -2.92
N ASP A 169 16.24 -0.72 -3.32
CA ASP A 169 17.70 -0.75 -3.18
C ASP A 169 18.42 0.05 -4.29
N GLY A 170 17.75 0.36 -5.40
CA GLY A 170 18.33 1.13 -6.51
C GLY A 170 19.24 0.30 -7.43
N VAL A 171 19.02 -1.01 -7.50
CA VAL A 171 19.78 -1.95 -8.32
C VAL A 171 19.01 -2.30 -9.62
N PRO A 172 19.67 -2.79 -10.69
CA PRO A 172 19.03 -2.94 -11.99
C PRO A 172 17.80 -3.86 -11.96
N VAL A 173 16.68 -3.38 -12.50
CA VAL A 173 15.40 -4.10 -12.61
C VAL A 173 15.21 -4.57 -14.04
N ASP A 174 14.84 -5.84 -14.19
CA ASP A 174 14.50 -6.48 -15.47
C ASP A 174 13.02 -6.91 -15.42
N PRO A 175 12.09 -6.17 -16.05
CA PRO A 175 10.66 -6.48 -16.01
C PRO A 175 10.26 -7.77 -16.75
N GLU A 176 11.12 -8.32 -17.62
CA GLU A 176 10.74 -9.34 -18.59
C GLU A 176 10.52 -10.71 -17.92
N SER A 177 9.25 -11.11 -17.74
CA SER A 177 8.87 -12.36 -17.07
C SER A 177 8.54 -13.49 -18.06
N GLY A 178 9.05 -14.69 -17.82
CA GLY A 178 8.78 -15.89 -18.64
C GLY A 178 9.45 -15.94 -20.02
N ALA A 179 9.06 -15.11 -20.99
CA ALA A 179 9.60 -15.19 -22.35
C ALA A 179 9.52 -13.87 -23.13
N ILE A 180 10.53 -13.62 -23.96
CA ILE A 180 10.85 -12.31 -24.56
C ILE A 180 9.65 -11.62 -25.22
N GLY A 181 9.38 -10.39 -24.77
CA GLY A 181 8.38 -9.46 -25.30
C GLY A 181 6.93 -9.74 -24.87
N TYR A 182 6.23 -8.65 -24.50
CA TYR A 182 4.91 -8.61 -23.85
C TYR A 182 3.90 -9.72 -24.23
N GLN A 183 3.47 -10.52 -23.24
CA GLN A 183 2.51 -11.63 -23.41
C GLN A 183 1.24 -11.50 -22.56
N GLY A 184 1.12 -10.46 -21.73
CA GLY A 184 -0.06 -10.10 -20.92
C GLY A 184 -1.32 -9.83 -21.74
N VAL A 185 -2.47 -9.57 -21.09
CA VAL A 185 -3.78 -9.58 -21.79
C VAL A 185 -3.94 -8.52 -22.88
N GLN A 186 -3.23 -7.41 -22.80
CA GLN A 186 -3.37 -6.26 -23.70
C GLN A 186 -2.92 -6.61 -25.14
N THR A 187 -3.51 -5.97 -26.14
CA THR A 187 -3.13 -6.14 -27.57
C THR A 187 -2.72 -4.84 -28.26
N GLU A 188 -2.88 -3.72 -27.56
CA GLU A 188 -2.50 -2.37 -28.00
C GLU A 188 -2.18 -1.53 -26.75
N SER A 189 -1.46 -0.43 -26.95
CA SER A 189 -1.08 0.48 -25.86
C SER A 189 -2.31 1.13 -25.21
N PRO A 190 -2.34 1.29 -23.87
CA PRO A 190 -3.37 2.05 -23.17
C PRO A 190 -3.33 3.56 -23.47
N ALA A 191 -2.29 4.06 -24.15
CA ALA A 191 -2.10 5.46 -24.48
C ALA A 191 -1.71 5.64 -25.97
N GLU A 192 -2.59 6.24 -26.77
CA GLU A 192 -2.39 6.47 -28.22
C GLU A 192 -1.07 7.22 -28.53
N ALA A 193 -0.62 8.10 -27.64
CA ALA A 193 0.63 8.84 -27.76
C ALA A 193 1.91 7.98 -27.66
N TYR A 194 1.79 6.75 -27.15
CA TYR A 194 2.89 5.80 -26.91
C TYR A 194 2.52 4.44 -27.50
N SER A 195 2.48 4.32 -28.83
CA SER A 195 2.03 3.09 -29.52
C SER A 195 2.85 1.83 -29.18
N ASP A 196 4.06 2.01 -28.68
CA ASP A 196 5.07 1.03 -28.30
C ASP A 196 5.21 0.84 -26.78
N LEU A 197 4.33 1.44 -25.96
CA LEU A 197 4.40 1.43 -24.49
C LEU A 197 4.58 0.03 -23.89
N LEU A 198 3.84 -0.97 -24.38
CA LEU A 198 3.91 -2.35 -23.87
C LEU A 198 5.26 -3.03 -24.14
N SER A 199 6.02 -2.57 -25.13
CA SER A 199 7.39 -3.03 -25.36
C SER A 199 8.40 -2.23 -24.53
N LEU A 200 8.21 -0.91 -24.42
CA LEU A 200 9.06 -0.04 -23.60
C LEU A 200 8.95 -0.38 -22.09
N ALA A 201 7.79 -0.82 -21.63
CA ALA A 201 7.55 -1.27 -20.26
C ALA A 201 8.37 -2.51 -19.87
N GLN A 202 8.83 -3.29 -20.86
CA GLN A 202 9.59 -4.53 -20.68
C GLN A 202 11.11 -4.34 -20.80
N GLU A 203 11.58 -3.11 -21.08
CA GLU A 203 13.03 -2.81 -21.20
C GLU A 203 13.68 -2.69 -19.81
N PRO A 204 14.81 -3.38 -19.52
CA PRO A 204 15.50 -3.29 -18.24
C PRO A 204 16.06 -1.88 -17.95
N PHE A 205 15.95 -1.45 -16.69
CA PHE A 205 16.34 -0.10 -16.25
C PHE A 205 17.11 -0.11 -14.92
N ILE A 206 17.66 1.04 -14.53
CA ILE A 206 18.37 1.24 -13.26
C ILE A 206 17.63 2.32 -12.47
N PRO A 207 16.86 1.95 -11.43
CA PRO A 207 16.04 2.88 -10.66
C PRO A 207 16.88 3.76 -9.71
N VAL A 208 16.26 4.82 -9.20
CA VAL A 208 16.79 5.58 -8.06
C VAL A 208 16.25 5.00 -6.75
N GLY A 209 17.07 4.19 -6.07
CA GLY A 209 16.75 3.60 -4.75
C GLY A 209 16.48 4.62 -3.64
N LEU A 210 15.91 4.15 -2.54
CA LEU A 210 15.46 4.99 -1.43
C LEU A 210 16.62 5.46 -0.54
N ASN A 211 16.73 6.76 -0.29
CA ASN A 211 17.82 7.38 0.48
C ASN A 211 17.69 7.23 2.01
N TYR A 212 16.63 6.58 2.51
CA TYR A 212 16.30 6.52 3.94
C TYR A 212 16.28 5.08 4.44
N PRO A 213 16.72 4.82 5.69
CA PRO A 213 16.55 3.51 6.28
C PRO A 213 15.07 3.12 6.27
N TRP A 214 14.74 1.87 5.98
CA TRP A 214 13.33 1.48 5.85
C TRP A 214 12.92 0.18 6.56
N TYR A 215 11.62 0.10 6.81
CA TYR A 215 10.97 -0.97 7.57
C TYR A 215 9.82 -1.58 6.75
N ALA A 216 9.74 -2.90 6.75
CA ALA A 216 8.73 -3.66 6.03
C ALA A 216 7.60 -4.13 6.97
N VAL A 217 6.36 -4.12 6.47
CA VAL A 217 5.17 -4.70 7.10
C VAL A 217 4.55 -5.68 6.11
N ALA A 218 4.01 -6.81 6.59
CA ALA A 218 3.41 -7.82 5.73
C ALA A 218 1.92 -7.52 5.48
N GLY A 219 1.58 -7.12 4.25
CA GLY A 219 0.20 -6.94 3.79
C GLY A 219 -0.43 -8.24 3.28
N ASN A 220 -1.69 -8.16 2.84
CA ASN A 220 -2.42 -9.34 2.36
C ASN A 220 -1.87 -9.85 1.01
N HIS A 221 -1.52 -8.97 0.05
CA HIS A 221 -0.93 -9.39 -1.22
C HIS A 221 0.50 -9.94 -1.09
N ASP A 222 1.22 -9.61 -0.01
CA ASP A 222 2.55 -10.15 0.29
C ASP A 222 2.53 -11.63 0.72
N ALA A 223 1.36 -12.14 1.15
CA ALA A 223 1.21 -13.49 1.71
C ALA A 223 0.12 -14.34 1.04
N LEU A 224 -0.63 -13.78 0.08
CA LEU A 224 -1.78 -14.40 -0.59
C LEU A 224 -1.75 -14.08 -2.09
N SER A 225 -2.21 -15.02 -2.92
CA SER A 225 -2.47 -14.74 -4.34
C SER A 225 -3.58 -13.70 -4.47
N GLN A 226 -3.32 -12.64 -5.25
CA GLN A 226 -4.22 -11.51 -5.49
C GLN A 226 -4.75 -10.89 -4.18
N GLY A 227 -3.95 -10.94 -3.11
CA GLY A 227 -4.33 -10.50 -1.76
C GLY A 227 -5.49 -11.24 -1.11
N ASN A 228 -6.02 -12.29 -1.73
CA ASN A 228 -7.30 -12.89 -1.38
C ASN A 228 -7.24 -14.38 -1.12
N PHE A 229 -6.32 -15.13 -1.73
CA PHE A 229 -6.37 -16.59 -1.72
C PHE A 229 -5.09 -17.22 -1.15
N PRO A 230 -5.19 -18.17 -0.20
CA PRO A 230 -4.04 -18.87 0.35
C PRO A 230 -3.20 -19.53 -0.75
N ILE A 231 -1.88 -19.49 -0.59
CA ILE A 231 -0.94 -20.12 -1.51
C ILE A 231 -1.17 -21.63 -1.54
N THR A 232 -1.34 -22.19 -2.74
CA THR A 232 -1.54 -23.62 -2.98
C THR A 232 -0.60 -24.15 -4.05
N THR A 233 -0.36 -25.47 -4.04
CA THR A 233 0.37 -26.15 -5.11
C THR A 233 -0.26 -25.90 -6.49
N SER A 234 -1.60 -25.84 -6.58
CA SER A 234 -2.32 -25.55 -7.82
C SER A 234 -2.06 -24.13 -8.32
N ALA A 235 -2.10 -23.13 -7.44
CA ALA A 235 -1.82 -21.73 -7.79
C ALA A 235 -0.36 -21.55 -8.22
N ASN A 236 0.59 -22.16 -7.50
CA ASN A 236 2.02 -22.12 -7.84
C ASN A 236 2.32 -22.83 -9.18
N GLN A 237 1.61 -23.93 -9.50
CA GLN A 237 1.70 -24.61 -10.79
C GLN A 237 1.11 -23.80 -11.95
N VAL A 238 0.10 -22.96 -11.68
CA VAL A 238 -0.45 -22.02 -12.67
C VAL A 238 0.55 -20.89 -12.91
N ALA A 239 0.94 -20.15 -11.86
CA ALA A 239 1.87 -19.01 -11.97
C ALA A 239 3.18 -19.36 -12.68
N THR A 240 3.77 -20.53 -12.36
CA THR A 240 5.01 -20.99 -13.00
C THR A 240 4.83 -21.72 -14.34
N GLY A 241 3.59 -21.80 -14.84
CA GLY A 241 3.21 -22.56 -16.03
C GLY A 241 3.27 -21.78 -17.35
N ALA A 242 3.04 -22.50 -18.46
CA ALA A 242 3.07 -21.96 -19.82
C ALA A 242 1.68 -21.57 -20.39
N GLN A 243 0.64 -21.46 -19.54
CA GLN A 243 -0.75 -21.32 -19.97
C GLN A 243 -1.47 -20.26 -19.13
N LYS A 244 -1.68 -19.07 -19.69
CA LYS A 244 -2.48 -18.00 -19.08
C LYS A 244 -3.95 -18.11 -19.51
N ILE A 245 -4.87 -17.95 -18.57
CA ILE A 245 -6.31 -17.91 -18.84
C ILE A 245 -6.68 -16.48 -19.26
N LEU A 246 -7.29 -16.33 -20.44
CA LEU A 246 -7.82 -15.04 -20.92
C LEU A 246 -9.31 -14.86 -20.63
N ALA A 247 -10.07 -15.97 -20.63
CA ALA A 247 -11.48 -16.00 -20.25
C ALA A 247 -11.86 -17.42 -19.84
N LEU A 248 -12.75 -17.56 -18.85
CA LEU A 248 -13.25 -18.85 -18.39
C LEU A 248 -14.52 -19.28 -19.14
N GLY A 249 -14.76 -20.60 -19.20
CA GLY A 249 -16.07 -21.14 -19.59
C GLY A 249 -17.21 -20.59 -18.71
N PRO A 250 -18.45 -20.40 -19.23
CA PRO A 250 -19.51 -19.69 -18.50
C PRO A 250 -19.88 -20.29 -17.14
N ALA A 251 -19.73 -21.61 -16.97
CA ALA A 251 -19.96 -22.28 -15.68
C ALA A 251 -18.89 -21.92 -14.64
N ALA A 252 -17.63 -21.79 -15.06
CA ALA A 252 -16.52 -21.40 -14.19
C ALA A 252 -16.58 -19.90 -13.83
N VAL A 253 -17.02 -19.02 -14.75
CA VAL A 253 -17.35 -17.62 -14.43
C VAL A 253 -18.47 -17.55 -13.38
N ALA A 254 -19.57 -18.28 -13.57
CA ALA A 254 -20.69 -18.29 -12.63
C ALA A 254 -20.32 -18.83 -11.24
N GLN A 255 -19.35 -19.74 -11.16
CA GLN A 255 -18.75 -20.16 -9.89
C GLN A 255 -17.87 -19.04 -9.30
N ALA A 256 -16.97 -18.46 -10.10
CA ALA A 256 -16.05 -17.40 -9.68
C ALA A 256 -16.78 -16.21 -9.04
N CYS A 257 -17.78 -15.65 -9.71
CA CYS A 257 -18.54 -14.51 -9.19
C CYS A 257 -19.36 -14.84 -7.93
N ALA A 258 -19.55 -16.13 -7.60
CA ALA A 258 -20.32 -16.60 -6.44
C ALA A 258 -19.46 -17.01 -5.24
N SER A 259 -18.24 -17.53 -5.46
CA SER A 259 -17.31 -17.93 -4.38
C SER A 259 -16.04 -17.07 -4.27
N GLY A 260 -15.75 -16.21 -5.24
CA GLY A 260 -14.49 -15.46 -5.37
C GLY A 260 -13.31 -16.33 -5.79
N SER A 261 -13.08 -17.39 -5.02
CA SER A 261 -12.37 -18.61 -5.42
C SER A 261 -12.80 -19.16 -6.80
N ILE A 262 -11.95 -19.09 -7.82
CA ILE A 262 -11.71 -20.25 -8.71
C ILE A 262 -10.58 -21.14 -8.19
N PHE A 263 -9.56 -20.56 -7.57
CA PHE A 263 -8.40 -21.26 -7.03
C PHE A 263 -8.69 -21.85 -5.64
N GLY A 264 -9.77 -22.64 -5.56
CA GLY A 264 -10.01 -23.52 -4.41
C GLY A 264 -8.94 -24.61 -4.31
N PRO A 265 -8.94 -25.43 -3.24
CA PRO A 265 -7.93 -26.47 -2.98
C PRO A 265 -7.98 -27.69 -3.94
N GLY A 266 -8.62 -27.55 -5.10
CA GLY A 266 -8.66 -28.56 -6.16
C GLY A 266 -7.58 -28.33 -7.23
N PRO A 267 -7.44 -29.26 -8.19
CA PRO A 267 -6.53 -29.08 -9.32
C PRO A 267 -7.09 -28.09 -10.35
N SER A 268 -6.28 -27.09 -10.71
CA SER A 268 -6.57 -26.10 -11.77
C SER A 268 -6.72 -26.70 -13.17
N ALA A 269 -6.29 -27.95 -13.36
CA ALA A 269 -6.52 -28.73 -14.58
C ALA A 269 -7.98 -28.71 -15.05
N GLY A 270 -8.95 -28.76 -14.12
CA GLY A 270 -10.38 -28.73 -14.46
C GLY A 270 -10.86 -27.44 -15.14
N LEU A 271 -10.09 -26.34 -15.08
CA LEU A 271 -10.36 -25.10 -15.81
C LEU A 271 -9.58 -25.03 -17.14
N LEU A 272 -8.37 -25.59 -17.18
CA LEU A 272 -7.51 -25.62 -18.36
C LEU A 272 -7.93 -26.69 -19.39
N ASP A 273 -8.60 -27.75 -18.93
CA ASP A 273 -9.18 -28.82 -19.75
C ASP A 273 -10.61 -28.49 -20.26
N ASP A 274 -11.20 -27.35 -19.84
CA ASP A 274 -12.54 -26.92 -20.27
C ASP A 274 -12.48 -26.34 -21.70
N PRO A 275 -13.19 -26.92 -22.69
CA PRO A 275 -13.19 -26.43 -24.08
C PRO A 275 -13.87 -25.07 -24.27
N GLU A 276 -14.58 -24.53 -23.27
CA GLU A 276 -15.10 -23.16 -23.28
C GLU A 276 -14.15 -22.13 -22.65
N THR A 277 -13.06 -22.56 -21.98
CA THR A 277 -12.01 -21.67 -21.47
C THR A 277 -11.05 -21.24 -22.58
N ILE A 278 -10.80 -19.93 -22.70
CA ILE A 278 -9.83 -19.35 -23.62
C ILE A 278 -8.48 -19.24 -22.92
N ILE A 279 -7.50 -20.03 -23.39
CA ILE A 279 -6.11 -20.00 -22.92
C ILE A 279 -5.16 -19.39 -23.96
N ARG A 280 -4.11 -18.72 -23.49
CA ARG A 280 -2.95 -18.28 -24.28
C ARG A 280 -1.70 -19.04 -23.81
N GLY A 281 -0.88 -19.47 -24.76
CA GLY A 281 0.46 -19.97 -24.44
C GLY A 281 1.37 -18.79 -24.09
N VAL A 282 2.03 -18.84 -22.93
CA VAL A 282 3.00 -17.85 -22.46
C VAL A 282 4.32 -18.53 -22.06
N GLY A 283 5.38 -17.74 -21.86
CA GLY A 283 6.63 -18.22 -21.27
C GLY A 283 6.39 -18.80 -19.87
N ALA A 284 6.81 -20.05 -19.64
CA ALA A 284 6.86 -20.62 -18.29
C ALA A 284 8.09 -20.09 -17.55
N ASP A 285 7.88 -19.66 -16.31
CA ASP A 285 8.91 -19.08 -15.46
C ASP A 285 8.94 -19.79 -14.11
N GLN A 286 10.11 -19.97 -13.50
CA GLN A 286 10.22 -20.47 -12.11
C GLN A 286 10.33 -19.32 -11.10
N ASN A 287 10.58 -18.10 -11.55
CA ASN A 287 10.60 -16.89 -10.72
C ASN A 287 9.17 -16.43 -10.36
N ARG A 288 8.14 -16.84 -11.11
CA ARG A 288 6.72 -16.69 -10.75
C ARG A 288 6.26 -17.65 -9.62
N ARG A 289 7.20 -18.22 -8.85
CA ARG A 289 6.89 -19.05 -7.67
C ARG A 289 6.25 -18.19 -6.58
N LEU A 290 5.29 -18.75 -5.86
CA LEU A 290 4.61 -18.11 -4.73
C LEU A 290 5.42 -18.34 -3.45
N LEU A 291 5.65 -17.29 -2.67
CA LEU A 291 6.52 -17.32 -1.50
C LEU A 291 5.78 -17.68 -0.21
N SER A 292 6.30 -18.63 0.57
CA SER A 292 5.86 -18.76 1.97
C SER A 292 6.31 -17.56 2.80
N ARG A 293 5.62 -17.28 3.91
CA ARG A 293 5.96 -16.21 4.89
C ARG A 293 7.47 -16.24 5.26
N SER A 294 8.02 -17.43 5.50
CA SER A 294 9.45 -17.64 5.77
C SER A 294 10.38 -17.35 4.59
N GLU A 295 9.94 -17.48 3.34
CA GLU A 295 10.74 -17.11 2.16
C GLU A 295 10.65 -15.61 1.87
N TRP A 296 9.45 -15.01 1.95
CA TRP A 296 9.26 -13.56 1.83
C TRP A 296 10.14 -12.78 2.83
N ILE A 297 10.29 -13.28 4.08
CA ILE A 297 11.24 -12.72 5.05
C ILE A 297 12.71 -12.93 4.62
N ARG A 298 13.06 -14.02 3.93
CA ARG A 298 14.43 -14.25 3.44
C ARG A 298 14.81 -13.35 2.28
N GLU A 299 13.88 -13.05 1.36
CA GLU A 299 14.16 -12.11 0.28
C GLU A 299 14.46 -10.70 0.85
N HIS A 300 13.76 -10.28 1.92
CA HIS A 300 14.08 -9.04 2.65
C HIS A 300 15.45 -9.05 3.35
N LEU A 301 16.07 -10.22 3.54
CA LEU A 301 17.44 -10.36 4.07
C LEU A 301 18.51 -10.37 2.95
N ASP A 302 18.10 -10.48 1.67
CA ASP A 302 18.97 -10.49 0.49
C ASP A 302 18.82 -9.15 -0.26
N THR A 303 19.37 -8.10 0.36
CA THR A 303 19.10 -6.69 0.07
C THR A 303 20.37 -5.86 0.33
N GLU A 304 20.46 -4.66 -0.24
CA GLU A 304 21.58 -3.74 0.01
C GLU A 304 21.63 -3.29 1.48
N THR A 305 22.83 -3.25 2.05
CA THR A 305 23.01 -3.08 3.51
C THR A 305 22.88 -1.64 4.01
N GLU A 306 22.84 -0.67 3.10
CA GLU A 306 22.79 0.77 3.35
C GLU A 306 21.73 1.36 2.40
N PRO A 307 20.79 2.22 2.88
CA PRO A 307 20.72 2.82 4.21
C PRO A 307 20.20 1.88 5.32
N GLY A 308 19.80 0.65 4.98
CA GLY A 308 19.43 -0.40 5.96
C GLY A 308 18.14 -0.11 6.74
N PRO A 309 17.96 -0.61 7.97
CA PRO A 309 18.76 -1.70 8.55
C PRO A 309 18.63 -2.98 7.70
N PRO A 310 19.71 -3.76 7.49
CA PRO A 310 19.62 -5.01 6.72
C PRO A 310 18.51 -5.93 7.26
N GLY A 311 17.63 -6.43 6.39
CA GLY A 311 16.42 -7.15 6.78
C GLY A 311 15.16 -6.28 6.88
N HIS A 312 15.27 -4.96 6.80
CA HIS A 312 14.16 -3.98 6.85
C HIS A 312 13.24 -4.19 8.05
N GLY A 313 13.85 -4.48 9.21
CA GLY A 313 13.19 -4.84 10.47
C GLY A 313 13.19 -6.34 10.80
N PHE A 314 13.35 -7.21 9.81
CA PHE A 314 13.38 -8.65 9.99
C PHE A 314 14.76 -9.23 10.33
N THR A 315 14.78 -10.50 10.75
CA THR A 315 15.98 -11.26 11.09
C THR A 315 15.90 -12.69 10.56
N MET A 316 17.04 -13.39 10.50
CA MET A 316 17.06 -14.82 10.14
C MET A 316 16.25 -15.70 11.11
N GLU A 317 16.20 -15.33 12.40
CA GLU A 317 15.36 -16.00 13.40
C GLU A 317 13.87 -15.87 13.03
N MET A 318 13.41 -14.66 12.70
CA MET A 318 12.06 -14.41 12.19
C MET A 318 11.76 -15.21 10.90
N ALA A 319 12.75 -15.36 10.01
CA ALA A 319 12.63 -16.16 8.79
C ALA A 319 12.50 -17.68 9.07
N GLU A 320 13.21 -18.20 10.07
CA GLU A 320 13.12 -19.59 10.52
C GLU A 320 11.81 -19.87 11.26
N GLU A 321 11.29 -18.90 12.02
CA GLU A 321 9.98 -18.97 12.68
C GLU A 321 8.80 -18.73 11.73
N GLY A 322 9.00 -18.00 10.63
CA GLY A 322 7.92 -17.52 9.76
C GLY A 322 7.14 -16.34 10.36
N ARG A 323 7.78 -15.52 11.20
CA ARG A 323 7.17 -14.45 12.01
C ARG A 323 7.46 -13.07 11.42
N ALA A 324 6.49 -12.43 10.76
CA ALA A 324 6.66 -11.08 10.20
C ALA A 324 6.19 -9.94 11.13
N TYR A 325 6.09 -10.18 12.45
CA TYR A 325 5.77 -9.15 13.45
C TYR A 325 6.94 -8.90 14.42
N TYR A 326 7.19 -7.63 14.73
CA TYR A 326 8.37 -7.16 15.47
C TYR A 326 8.17 -5.75 16.05
N THR A 327 9.16 -5.27 16.82
CA THR A 327 9.22 -3.88 17.32
C THR A 327 10.51 -3.22 16.92
N PHE A 328 10.46 -1.90 16.69
CA PHE A 328 11.64 -1.03 16.57
C PHE A 328 11.40 0.29 17.32
N GLU A 329 12.45 1.10 17.49
CA GLU A 329 12.36 2.37 18.19
C GLU A 329 13.06 3.49 17.41
N GLU A 330 12.37 4.61 17.20
CA GLU A 330 12.95 5.83 16.61
C GLU A 330 12.28 7.08 17.20
N GLY A 331 13.03 8.17 17.38
CA GLY A 331 12.55 9.39 18.06
C GLY A 331 12.18 9.19 19.54
N GLY A 332 12.52 8.03 20.12
CA GLY A 332 12.04 7.57 21.43
C GLY A 332 10.61 6.99 21.43
N ILE A 333 9.99 6.88 20.25
CA ILE A 333 8.69 6.22 20.01
C ILE A 333 8.94 4.73 19.74
N VAL A 334 8.09 3.86 20.29
CA VAL A 334 8.09 2.43 19.96
C VAL A 334 7.14 2.18 18.80
N PHE A 335 7.66 1.62 17.71
CA PHE A 335 6.85 1.12 16.62
C PHE A 335 6.60 -0.38 16.84
N ILE A 336 5.33 -0.78 16.77
CA ILE A 336 4.88 -2.16 16.92
C ILE A 336 4.33 -2.57 15.56
N VAL A 337 5.09 -3.38 14.82
CA VAL A 337 4.72 -3.88 13.50
C VAL A 337 3.99 -5.22 13.67
N LEU A 338 2.77 -5.27 13.17
CA LEU A 338 1.91 -6.45 13.14
C LEU A 338 1.98 -7.14 11.77
N ASP A 339 1.65 -8.43 11.80
CA ASP A 339 1.45 -9.31 10.65
C ASP A 339 -0.04 -9.67 10.65
N SER A 340 -0.84 -8.79 10.04
CA SER A 340 -2.31 -8.87 10.02
C SER A 340 -2.84 -9.76 8.88
N ALA A 341 -1.97 -10.15 7.95
CA ALA A 341 -2.29 -10.89 6.74
C ALA A 341 -2.90 -12.26 7.04
N ASN A 342 -4.22 -12.38 6.81
CA ASN A 342 -5.00 -13.54 7.21
C ASN A 342 -4.61 -14.80 6.42
N PRO A 343 -4.07 -15.85 7.08
CA PRO A 343 -3.62 -17.07 6.40
C PRO A 343 -4.77 -17.93 5.83
N THR A 344 -6.03 -17.56 6.08
CA THR A 344 -7.22 -18.20 5.48
C THR A 344 -7.75 -17.46 4.24
N GLY A 345 -7.17 -16.31 3.88
CA GLY A 345 -7.57 -15.49 2.73
C GLY A 345 -8.46 -14.30 3.07
N PHE A 346 -8.78 -13.52 2.04
CA PHE A 346 -9.57 -12.27 2.04
C PHE A 346 -8.93 -11.09 2.81
N PRO A 347 -9.26 -9.81 2.48
CA PRO A 347 -8.65 -8.62 3.09
C PRO A 347 -9.07 -8.35 4.55
N SER A 348 -9.81 -9.26 5.19
CA SER A 348 -10.13 -9.16 6.62
C SER A 348 -8.91 -9.55 7.45
N GLY A 349 -8.21 -8.55 8.00
CA GLY A 349 -7.05 -8.78 8.85
C GLY A 349 -7.34 -9.66 10.09
N SER A 350 -6.35 -10.45 10.51
CA SER A 350 -6.47 -11.38 11.65
C SER A 350 -5.16 -11.45 12.44
N LEU A 351 -5.26 -11.49 13.77
CA LEU A 351 -4.16 -11.86 14.65
C LEU A 351 -4.37 -13.28 15.17
N ASP A 352 -3.32 -14.10 15.18
CA ASP A 352 -3.35 -15.36 15.90
C ASP A 352 -3.16 -15.15 17.41
N ARG A 353 -3.29 -16.23 18.19
CA ARG A 353 -3.17 -16.14 19.65
C ARG A 353 -1.76 -15.69 20.09
N ALA A 354 -0.70 -16.15 19.44
CA ALA A 354 0.67 -15.85 19.84
C ALA A 354 1.02 -14.38 19.57
N GLN A 355 0.60 -13.85 18.42
CA GLN A 355 0.76 -12.43 18.10
C GLN A 355 -0.12 -11.54 18.99
N TYR A 356 -1.34 -11.97 19.33
CA TYR A 356 -2.22 -11.25 20.26
C TYR A 356 -1.61 -11.19 21.68
N GLU A 357 -1.17 -12.32 22.24
CA GLU A 357 -0.54 -12.37 23.57
C GLU A 357 0.78 -11.56 23.59
N TRP A 358 1.58 -11.63 22.51
CA TRP A 358 2.78 -10.80 22.34
C TRP A 358 2.47 -9.29 22.26
N LEU A 359 1.38 -8.89 21.60
CA LEU A 359 0.94 -7.49 21.53
C LEU A 359 0.49 -6.98 22.91
N GLU A 360 -0.24 -7.78 23.69
CA GLU A 360 -0.56 -7.44 25.09
C GLU A 360 0.72 -7.28 25.95
N GLU A 361 1.75 -8.10 25.73
CA GLU A 361 3.07 -7.93 26.35
C GLU A 361 3.74 -6.62 25.92
N GLN A 362 3.77 -6.26 24.62
CA GLN A 362 4.40 -5.02 24.15
C GLN A 362 3.70 -3.77 24.71
N LEU A 363 2.35 -3.75 24.69
CA LEU A 363 1.56 -2.65 25.23
C LEU A 363 1.76 -2.51 26.74
N THR A 364 1.80 -3.63 27.47
CA THR A 364 2.04 -3.65 28.92
C THR A 364 3.46 -3.21 29.30
N ALA A 365 4.47 -3.65 28.54
CA ALA A 365 5.87 -3.29 28.77
C ALA A 365 6.14 -1.78 28.65
N ASN A 366 5.37 -1.08 27.80
CA ASN A 366 5.56 0.33 27.47
C ASN A 366 4.50 1.27 28.11
N SER A 367 3.70 0.75 29.07
CA SER A 367 2.65 1.51 29.78
C SER A 367 2.75 1.39 31.30
N SER A 368 2.64 2.51 32.02
CA SER A 368 2.53 2.53 33.49
C SER A 368 1.18 2.01 33.99
N VAL A 369 0.16 2.02 33.13
CA VAL A 369 -1.19 1.51 33.39
C VAL A 369 -1.70 0.75 32.16
N HIS A 370 -2.28 -0.43 32.38
CA HIS A 370 -3.08 -1.17 31.39
C HIS A 370 -4.44 -1.55 31.99
N PHE A 371 -5.24 -2.31 31.23
CA PHE A 371 -6.48 -2.92 31.71
C PHE A 371 -6.39 -4.44 31.61
N ASP A 372 -6.93 -5.15 32.60
CA ASP A 372 -7.03 -6.61 32.58
C ASP A 372 -8.28 -7.12 31.82
N SER A 373 -8.44 -8.45 31.77
CA SER A 373 -9.58 -9.10 31.09
C SER A 373 -10.95 -8.78 31.68
N ASP A 374 -11.02 -8.29 32.92
CA ASP A 374 -12.26 -7.82 33.56
C ASP A 374 -12.49 -6.31 33.30
N GLY A 375 -11.60 -5.64 32.56
CA GLY A 375 -11.63 -4.20 32.32
C GLY A 375 -11.17 -3.37 33.51
N GLN A 376 -10.46 -3.97 34.49
CA GLN A 376 -9.96 -3.26 35.66
C GLN A 376 -8.58 -2.68 35.38
N SER A 377 -8.32 -1.47 35.90
CA SER A 377 -7.05 -0.78 35.69
C SER A 377 -5.94 -1.37 36.55
N VAL A 378 -4.85 -1.79 35.92
CA VAL A 378 -3.67 -2.39 36.57
C VAL A 378 -2.47 -1.45 36.40
N SER A 379 -1.89 -1.01 37.52
CA SER A 379 -0.68 -0.18 37.52
C SER A 379 0.60 -1.02 37.57
N THR A 380 1.57 -0.70 36.72
CA THR A 380 2.87 -1.36 36.60
C THR A 380 3.98 -0.54 37.29
N LYS A 381 5.25 -0.84 37.01
CA LYS A 381 6.40 0.04 37.31
C LYS A 381 7.07 0.59 36.05
N ASN A 382 6.44 0.39 34.91
CA ASN A 382 6.99 0.73 33.60
C ASN A 382 6.81 2.24 33.35
N ALA A 383 7.62 2.80 32.46
CA ALA A 383 7.43 4.17 32.02
C ALA A 383 6.38 4.21 30.89
N ASP A 384 5.53 5.23 30.87
CA ASP A 384 4.67 5.50 29.71
C ASP A 384 5.53 5.92 28.53
N ARG A 385 5.31 5.29 27.37
CA ARG A 385 5.99 5.62 26.12
C ARG A 385 4.97 5.88 25.01
N LEU A 386 5.38 6.68 24.03
CA LEU A 386 4.59 6.81 22.81
C LEU A 386 4.77 5.54 21.99
N MET A 387 3.64 4.98 21.56
CA MET A 387 3.57 3.77 20.73
C MET A 387 2.85 4.09 19.43
N VAL A 388 3.33 3.55 18.32
CA VAL A 388 2.65 3.53 17.02
C VAL A 388 2.47 2.06 16.64
N ILE A 389 1.23 1.63 16.47
CA ILE A 389 0.92 0.31 15.91
C ILE A 389 0.82 0.48 14.40
N VAL A 390 1.49 -0.39 13.66
CA VAL A 390 1.51 -0.47 12.19
C VAL A 390 1.12 -1.90 11.82
N SER A 391 0.23 -2.09 10.85
CA SER A 391 -0.55 -3.33 10.66
C SER A 391 -1.21 -3.37 9.30
#